data_AF-A0A835XYR8-F1
#
_entry.id   AF-A0A835XYR8-F1
#
_cell.length_a   1.000
_cell.length_b   1.000
_cell.length_c   1.000
_cell.angle_alpha   90.00
_cell.angle_beta   90.00
_cell.angle_gamma   90.00
#
_symmetry.space_group_name_H-M   'P 1'
#
loop_
_entity.id
_entity.type
_entity.pdbx_description
1 polymer ?
#
loop_
_entity_poly.entity_id
_entity_poly.type
_entity_poly.pdbx_seq_one_letter_code
_entity_poly.pdbx_strand_id
1 'polypeptide(L)'
;MVDNLTRFGADFEVDQQEDSHEFLLAVLNGMESDAQFMGGQLHRTIVGDLFRGDLRSSVRCEECGNVSSTHQPFTALTALSLPIVKGNGVRSPQQPAPPIWRGA
;
A
#
# COMPACT_ATOMS: atom_id res chain seq x y z
N MET A 1 15.81 -20.95 -4.00
CA MET A 1 15.59 -19.57 -4.51
C MET A 1 14.62 -18.77 -3.64
N VAL A 2 13.80 -19.42 -2.80
CA VAL A 2 12.95 -18.78 -1.78
C VAL A 2 13.59 -18.72 -0.39
N ASP A 3 14.82 -19.25 -0.22
CA ASP A 3 15.44 -19.44 1.10
C ASP A 3 15.75 -18.12 1.82
N ASN A 4 15.85 -17.01 1.08
CA ASN A 4 16.11 -15.67 1.62
C ASN A 4 14.84 -14.82 1.80
N LEU A 5 13.65 -15.35 1.50
CA LEU A 5 12.39 -14.58 1.56
C LEU A 5 12.12 -14.06 2.97
N THR A 6 12.45 -14.86 3.98
CA THR A 6 12.31 -14.53 5.41
C THR A 6 13.11 -13.31 5.86
N ARG A 7 14.12 -12.89 5.07
CA ARG A 7 14.96 -11.72 5.41
C ARG A 7 14.20 -10.40 5.31
N PHE A 8 13.25 -10.28 4.39
CA PHE A 8 12.54 -9.03 4.11
C PHE A 8 11.02 -9.19 3.99
N GLY A 9 10.52 -10.42 3.95
CA GLY A 9 9.12 -10.72 3.72
C GLY A 9 8.71 -11.98 4.48
N ALA A 10 8.82 -11.92 5.81
CA ALA A 10 8.47 -13.02 6.70
C ALA A 10 6.98 -13.41 6.64
N ASP A 11 6.13 -12.48 6.19
CA ASP A 11 4.68 -12.67 6.09
C ASP A 11 4.25 -13.35 4.78
N PHE A 12 5.14 -13.52 3.79
CA PHE A 12 4.81 -14.22 2.54
C PHE A 12 4.88 -15.73 2.71
N GLU A 13 3.83 -16.42 2.28
CA GLU A 13 3.79 -17.88 2.30
C GLU A 13 4.19 -18.46 0.94
N VAL A 14 5.03 -19.50 0.98
CA VAL A 14 5.40 -20.26 -0.21
C VAL A 14 4.15 -21.00 -0.73
N ASP A 15 4.00 -21.02 -2.05
CA ASP A 15 2.88 -21.66 -2.77
C ASP A 15 1.49 -21.01 -2.55
N GLN A 16 1.44 -19.81 -1.97
CA GLN A 16 0.23 -18.98 -1.94
C GLN A 16 0.27 -17.86 -2.98
N GLN A 17 -0.92 -17.39 -3.38
CA GLN A 17 -1.02 -16.14 -4.14
C GLN A 17 -0.86 -14.96 -3.19
N GLU A 18 0.07 -14.09 -3.52
CA GLU A 18 0.44 -12.91 -2.74
C GLU A 18 0.31 -11.65 -3.60
N ASP A 19 0.18 -10.48 -2.95
CA ASP A 19 0.16 -9.20 -3.66
C ASP A 19 1.57 -8.80 -4.11
N SER A 20 1.79 -8.76 -5.43
CA SER A 20 3.06 -8.35 -6.03
C SER A 20 3.51 -6.93 -5.61
N HIS A 21 2.58 -6.04 -5.31
CA HIS A 21 2.88 -4.69 -4.87
C HIS A 21 3.41 -4.67 -3.43
N GLU A 22 2.82 -5.49 -2.54
CA GLU A 22 3.35 -5.69 -1.19
C GLU A 22 4.75 -6.30 -1.25
N PHE A 23 4.95 -7.30 -2.10
CA PHE A 23 6.25 -7.92 -2.32
C PHE A 23 7.31 -6.92 -2.81
N LEU A 24 6.96 -6.06 -3.76
CA LEU A 24 7.86 -5.01 -4.24
C LEU A 24 8.29 -4.07 -3.12
N LEU A 25 7.36 -3.62 -2.27
CA LEU A 25 7.67 -2.75 -1.14
C LEU A 25 8.57 -3.44 -0.12
N ALA A 26 8.29 -4.71 0.19
CA ALA A 26 9.11 -5.52 1.10
C ALA A 26 10.57 -5.61 0.62
N VAL A 27 10.78 -5.88 -0.67
CA VAL A 27 12.11 -5.95 -1.29
C VAL A 27 12.83 -4.60 -1.22
N LEU A 28 12.18 -3.50 -1.65
CA LEU A 28 12.81 -2.18 -1.69
C LEU A 28 13.17 -1.67 -0.28
N ASN A 29 12.30 -1.91 0.70
CA ASN A 29 12.56 -1.58 2.10
C ASN A 29 13.68 -2.43 2.69
N GLY A 30 13.74 -3.73 2.35
CA GLY A 30 14.84 -4.61 2.75
C GLY A 30 16.20 -4.13 2.23
N MET A 31 16.27 -3.78 0.94
CA MET A 31 17.47 -3.23 0.31
C MET A 31 17.91 -1.89 0.93
N GLU A 32 16.95 -1.00 1.19
CA GLU A 32 17.20 0.29 1.85
C GLU A 32 17.75 0.10 3.27
N SER A 33 17.12 -0.79 4.05
CA SER A 33 17.53 -1.12 5.42
C SER A 33 18.94 -1.73 5.47
N ASP A 34 19.22 -2.68 4.57
CA ASP A 34 20.55 -3.29 4.44
C ASP A 34 21.62 -2.24 4.11
N ALA A 35 21.35 -1.35 3.15
CA ALA A 35 22.29 -0.31 2.75
C ALA A 35 22.56 0.70 3.89
N GLN A 36 21.52 1.07 4.66
CA GLN A 36 21.66 1.95 5.81
C GLN A 36 22.45 1.29 6.95
N PHE A 37 22.27 -0.01 7.18
CA PHE A 37 23.01 -0.77 8.19
C PHE A 37 24.51 -0.83 7.87
N MET A 38 24.89 -0.93 6.59
CA MET A 38 26.30 -1.06 6.19
C MET A 38 27.06 0.27 6.07
N GLY A 39 26.37 1.40 5.85
CA GLY A 39 27.01 2.68 5.48
C GLY A 39 26.78 3.87 6.42
N GLY A 40 25.95 3.73 7.46
CA GLY A 40 25.55 4.84 8.32
C GLY A 40 24.60 5.85 7.64
N GLN A 41 23.95 6.70 8.45
CA GLN A 41 22.82 7.60 8.09
C GLN A 41 23.04 8.59 6.92
N LEU A 42 24.24 8.64 6.32
CA LEU A 42 24.65 9.64 5.33
C LEU A 42 24.86 9.09 3.92
N HIS A 43 24.74 7.77 3.69
CA HIS A 43 24.96 7.19 2.37
C HIS A 43 23.69 7.20 1.52
N ARG A 44 23.78 7.78 0.33
CA ARG A 44 22.75 7.63 -0.71
C ARG A 44 22.63 6.17 -1.08
N THR A 45 21.44 5.62 -0.96
CA THR A 45 21.14 4.24 -1.36
C THR A 45 20.67 4.24 -2.81
N ILE A 46 20.88 3.14 -3.54
CA ILE A 46 20.34 3.02 -4.90
C ILE A 46 18.81 3.12 -4.92
N VAL A 47 18.14 2.60 -3.88
CA VAL A 47 16.69 2.71 -3.72
C VAL A 47 16.29 4.17 -3.51
N GLY A 48 17.00 4.88 -2.64
CA GLY A 48 16.81 6.30 -2.37
C GLY A 48 17.03 7.18 -3.59
N ASP A 49 18.10 6.96 -4.34
CA ASP A 49 18.44 7.79 -5.50
C ASP A 49 17.51 7.55 -6.70
N LEU A 50 16.97 6.34 -6.87
CA LEU A 50 16.15 6.00 -8.03
C LEU A 50 14.64 6.10 -7.78
N PHE A 51 14.17 5.75 -6.59
CA PHE A 51 12.74 5.54 -6.33
C PHE A 51 12.16 6.51 -5.29
N ARG A 52 12.99 7.23 -4.52
CA ARG A 52 12.48 8.13 -3.49
C ARG A 52 11.91 9.41 -4.11
N GLY A 53 10.64 9.67 -3.85
CA GLY A 53 10.02 10.98 -4.02
C GLY A 53 9.60 11.57 -2.68
N ASP A 54 9.10 12.81 -2.70
CA ASP A 54 8.52 13.48 -1.53
C ASP A 54 7.04 13.77 -1.75
N LEU A 55 6.20 13.35 -0.80
CA LEU A 55 4.77 13.63 -0.77
C LEU A 55 4.49 14.73 0.27
N ARG A 56 3.80 15.79 -0.14
CA ARG A 56 3.27 16.79 0.79
C ARG A 56 1.84 16.40 1.20
N SER A 57 1.69 15.91 2.42
CA SER A 57 0.39 15.67 3.04
C SER A 57 -0.09 16.94 3.75
N SER A 58 -1.36 17.32 3.57
CA SER A 58 -1.95 18.47 4.24
C SER A 58 -3.30 18.10 4.85
N VAL A 59 -3.42 18.29 6.17
CA VAL A 59 -4.64 18.02 6.91
C VAL A 59 -5.16 19.33 7.47
N ARG A 60 -6.44 19.61 7.23
CA ARG A 60 -7.14 20.76 7.81
C ARG A 60 -8.03 20.29 8.95
N CYS A 61 -7.88 20.90 10.12
CA CYS A 61 -8.82 20.71 11.22
C CYS A 61 -10.13 21.43 10.90
N GLU A 62 -11.25 20.73 11.01
CA GLU A 62 -12.58 21.31 10.72
C GLU A 62 -13.12 22.18 11.86
N GLU A 63 -12.60 22.04 13.09
CA GLU A 63 -13.02 22.84 14.24
C GLU A 63 -12.33 24.21 14.33
N CYS A 64 -10.99 24.22 14.23
CA CYS A 64 -10.20 25.45 14.39
C CYS A 64 -9.66 26.01 13.07
N GLY A 65 -9.85 25.30 11.96
CA GLY A 65 -9.37 25.71 10.63
C GLY A 65 -7.86 25.60 10.40
N ASN A 66 -7.09 25.18 11.42
CA ASN A 66 -5.63 25.04 11.29
C ASN A 66 -5.27 24.01 10.21
N VAL A 67 -4.26 24.33 9.40
CA VAL A 67 -3.74 23.44 8.35
C VAL A 67 -2.35 22.99 8.75
N SER A 68 -2.20 21.68 8.95
CA SER A 68 -0.90 21.04 9.16
C SER A 68 -0.41 20.46 7.84
N SER A 69 0.83 20.74 7.47
CA SER A 69 1.48 20.19 6.28
C SER A 69 2.72 19.41 6.70
N THR A 70 2.86 18.18 6.20
CA THR A 70 4.03 17.32 6.43
C THR A 70 4.58 16.83 5.10
N HIS A 71 5.91 16.84 4.97
CA HIS A 71 6.61 16.23 3.84
C HIS A 71 7.07 14.83 4.26
N GLN A 72 6.69 13.81 3.49
CA GLN A 72 7.00 12.42 3.78
C GLN A 72 7.66 11.78 2.55
N PRO A 73 8.83 11.14 2.70
CA PRO A 73 9.44 10.40 1.60
C PRO A 73 8.59 9.18 1.24
N PHE A 74 8.54 8.81 -0.04
CA PHE A 74 7.87 7.60 -0.53
C PHE A 74 8.72 6.90 -1.60
N THR A 75 8.55 5.59 -1.75
CA THR A 75 9.28 4.78 -2.75
C THR A 75 8.37 4.29 -3.89
N ALA A 76 7.05 4.30 -3.67
CA ALA A 76 6.04 4.00 -4.68
C ALA A 76 4.75 4.79 -4.43
N LEU A 77 3.98 5.06 -5.49
CA LEU A 77 2.67 5.72 -5.40
C LEU A 77 1.56 4.66 -5.28
N THR A 78 1.07 4.46 -4.06
CA THR A 78 0.13 3.38 -3.73
C THR A 78 -1.33 3.84 -3.68
N ALA A 79 -1.57 5.13 -3.40
CA ALA A 79 -2.90 5.71 -3.20
C ALA A 79 -3.60 6.16 -4.51
N LEU A 80 -3.09 5.73 -5.68
CA LEU A 80 -3.72 6.02 -6.96
C LEU A 80 -5.02 5.23 -7.09
N SER A 81 -6.13 5.90 -6.82
CA SER A 81 -7.45 5.31 -6.96
C SER A 81 -7.84 5.24 -8.43
N LEU A 82 -8.34 4.08 -8.87
CA LEU A 82 -8.95 3.97 -10.19
C LEU A 82 -10.22 4.83 -10.24
N PRO A 83 -10.46 5.56 -11.34
CA PRO A 83 -11.67 6.33 -11.49
C PRO A 83 -12.87 5.39 -11.44
N ILE A 84 -13.82 5.67 -10.55
CA ILE A 84 -15.08 4.96 -10.53
C ILE A 84 -15.87 5.43 -11.76
N VAL A 85 -15.88 4.61 -12.80
CA VAL A 85 -16.79 4.81 -13.93
C VAL A 85 -18.19 4.52 -13.41
N LYS A 86 -19.02 5.58 -13.26
CA LYS A 86 -20.45 5.40 -13.03
C LYS A 86 -21.05 4.75 -14.27
N GLY A 87 -21.14 3.42 -14.27
CA GLY A 87 -21.87 2.70 -15.30
C GLY A 87 -23.31 3.22 -15.36
N ASN A 88 -23.80 3.56 -16.55
CA ASN A 88 -25.23 3.79 -16.75
C ASN A 88 -25.95 2.54 -16.24
N GLY A 89 -26.77 2.72 -15.19
CA GLY A 89 -27.29 1.62 -14.39
C GLY A 89 -27.85 0.46 -15.22
N VAL A 90 -27.09 -0.63 -15.27
CA VAL A 90 -27.69 -1.94 -15.49
C VAL A 90 -28.48 -2.20 -14.22
N ARG A 91 -29.80 -2.21 -14.31
CA ARG A 91 -30.66 -2.64 -13.20
C ARG A 91 -30.16 -4.03 -12.81
N SER A 92 -29.62 -4.15 -11.60
CA SER A 92 -29.40 -5.44 -10.99
C SER A 92 -30.73 -6.20 -11.02
N PRO A 93 -30.74 -7.48 -11.44
CA PRO A 93 -31.92 -8.31 -11.27
C PRO A 93 -32.32 -8.23 -9.80
N GLN A 94 -33.57 -7.82 -9.50
CA GLN A 94 -34.07 -7.86 -8.12
C GLN A 94 -33.82 -9.27 -7.58
N GLN A 95 -32.98 -9.41 -6.57
CA GLN A 95 -32.89 -10.64 -5.80
C GLN A 95 -34.29 -10.93 -5.25
N PRO A 96 -34.87 -12.11 -5.50
CA PRO A 96 -36.14 -12.48 -4.88
C PRO A 96 -35.97 -12.42 -3.36
N ALA A 97 -37.04 -11.96 -2.69
CA ALA A 97 -37.05 -11.81 -1.24
C ALA A 97 -36.59 -13.12 -0.55
N PRO A 98 -35.80 -13.04 0.54
CA PRO A 98 -35.36 -14.23 1.25
C PRO A 98 -36.58 -15.02 1.76
N PRO A 99 -36.52 -16.36 1.77
CA PRO A 99 -37.61 -17.18 2.26
C PRO A 99 -37.84 -16.89 3.75
N ILE A 100 -39.10 -16.62 4.10
CA ILE A 100 -39.54 -16.48 5.49
C ILE A 100 -39.53 -17.88 6.10
N TRP A 101 -38.49 -18.21 6.87
CA TRP A 101 -38.49 -19.42 7.69
C TRP A 101 -39.52 -19.27 8.81
N ARG A 102 -40.70 -19.88 8.64
CA ARG A 102 -41.60 -20.11 9.77
C ARG A 102 -41.13 -21.38 10.46
N GLY A 103 -40.59 -21.23 11.67
CA GLY A 103 -40.17 -22.35 12.51
C GLY A 103 -41.33 -23.30 12.79
N ALA A 104 -41.03 -24.60 12.76
CA ALA A 104 -41.82 -25.67 13.32
C ALA A 104 -41.16 -26.12 14.63
#